data_AF-A0A3M5EV87-F1
#
_entry.id   AF-A0A3M5EV87-F1
#
_cell.length_a   1.000
_cell.length_b   1.000
_cell.length_c   1.000
_cell.angle_alpha   90.00
_cell.angle_beta   90.00
_cell.angle_gamma   90.00
#
_symmetry.space_group_name_H-M   'P 1'
#
loop_
_entity.id
_entity.type
_entity.pdbx_description
1 polymer ?
#
loop_
_entity_poly.entity_id
_entity_poly.type
_entity_poly.pdbx_seq_one_letter_code
_entity_poly.pdbx_strand_id
1 'polypeptide(L)'
;MLSLKDNPPPPLEGLSRFRLSWMRGYAFARYFPTLTPHSELQRRTSALPMLLNHRVDYFIDSRPELEEMLAGAGALAAEYRITDVTRLPLYLGFSDSPRGRELLALFDRRMRQLHASGELERIFARWNWPYAPLKAILPPKE
;
A
#
# COMPACT_ATOMS: atom_id res chain seq x y z
N MET A 1 -7.33 2.93 1.09
CA MET A 1 -7.75 3.76 2.25
C MET A 1 -8.81 3.02 3.04
N LEU A 2 -8.84 3.21 4.35
CA LEU A 2 -9.82 2.64 5.27
C LEU A 2 -10.65 3.76 5.91
N SER A 3 -11.96 3.54 6.02
CA SER A 3 -12.92 4.43 6.69
C SER A 3 -13.99 3.63 7.43
N LEU A 4 -14.83 4.30 8.21
CA LEU A 4 -16.12 3.75 8.61
C LEU A 4 -17.04 3.59 7.39
N LYS A 5 -17.98 2.65 7.43
CA LYS A 5 -18.93 2.41 6.33
C LYS A 5 -19.88 3.58 6.09
N ASP A 6 -20.21 4.33 7.13
CA ASP A 6 -21.13 5.46 7.01
C ASP A 6 -20.47 6.72 6.45
N ASN A 7 -19.13 6.74 6.36
CA ASN A 7 -18.44 7.82 5.67
C ASN A 7 -18.75 7.75 4.17
N PRO A 8 -19.05 8.89 3.51
CA PRO A 8 -19.22 8.91 2.06
C PRO A 8 -17.92 8.42 1.39
N PRO A 9 -17.99 7.73 0.24
CA PRO A 9 -16.79 7.36 -0.51
C PRO A 9 -15.98 8.64 -0.79
N PRO A 10 -14.70 8.71 -0.40
CA PRO A 10 -13.95 9.93 -0.60
C PRO A 10 -13.72 10.14 -2.10
N PRO A 11 -14.13 11.29 -2.68
CA PRO A 11 -13.59 11.68 -3.96
C PRO A 11 -12.09 11.93 -3.78
N LEU A 12 -11.27 11.49 -4.74
CA LEU A 12 -9.84 11.84 -4.77
C LEU A 12 -9.65 13.37 -4.72
N GLU A 13 -10.56 14.08 -5.38
CA GLU A 13 -10.66 15.53 -5.34
C GLU A 13 -11.16 16.03 -3.97
N GLY A 14 -10.35 16.88 -3.34
CA GLY A 14 -10.64 17.45 -2.04
C GLY A 14 -10.48 16.47 -0.88
N LEU A 15 -9.66 15.41 -1.03
CA LEU A 15 -9.20 14.59 0.09
C LEU A 15 -8.57 15.43 1.22
N SER A 16 -8.01 16.60 0.89
CA SER A 16 -7.44 17.57 1.83
C SER A 16 -8.44 18.13 2.85
N ARG A 17 -9.75 18.00 2.60
CA ARG A 17 -10.80 18.45 3.53
C ARG A 17 -11.01 17.50 4.71
N PHE A 18 -10.43 16.30 4.66
CA PHE A 18 -10.64 15.25 5.64
C PHE A 18 -9.41 15.08 6.54
N ARG A 19 -9.63 14.56 7.74
CA ARG A 19 -8.55 14.21 8.69
C ARG A 19 -7.95 12.87 8.29
N LEU A 20 -6.92 12.94 7.46
CA LEU A 20 -6.18 11.79 6.98
C LEU A 20 -5.12 11.36 8.00
N SER A 21 -4.89 10.06 8.13
CA SER A 21 -3.72 9.54 8.83
C SER A 21 -3.08 8.39 8.08
N TRP A 22 -1.78 8.18 8.30
CA TRP A 22 -1.03 7.07 7.74
C TRP A 22 0.14 6.71 8.65
N MET A 23 0.83 5.62 8.35
CA MET A 23 2.02 5.21 9.09
C MET A 23 3.17 6.20 8.90
N ARG A 24 3.84 6.58 10.00
CA ARG A 24 5.06 7.40 9.95
C ARG A 24 6.08 6.73 9.04
N GLY A 25 6.70 7.54 8.16
CA GLY A 25 7.73 7.08 7.24
C GLY A 25 7.22 6.54 5.90
N TYR A 26 5.91 6.34 5.73
CA TYR A 26 5.34 5.97 4.43
C TYR A 26 5.31 7.17 3.47
N ALA A 27 5.29 8.39 4.03
CA ALA A 27 5.46 9.64 3.29
C ALA A 27 4.53 9.76 2.07
N PHE A 28 3.26 9.36 2.21
CA PHE A 28 2.28 9.38 1.12
C PHE A 28 2.09 10.78 0.50
N ALA A 29 2.40 11.85 1.24
CA ALA A 29 2.46 13.22 0.72
C ALA A 29 3.36 13.37 -0.53
N ARG A 30 4.36 12.48 -0.74
CA ARG A 30 5.17 12.48 -1.98
C ARG A 30 4.38 12.11 -3.23
N TYR A 31 3.35 11.30 -3.08
CA TYR A 31 2.47 10.86 -4.16
C TYR A 31 1.18 11.68 -4.23
N PHE A 32 0.84 12.35 -3.14
CA PHE A 32 -0.30 13.23 -3.01
C PHE A 32 0.16 14.59 -2.45
N PRO A 33 0.81 15.43 -3.27
CA PRO A 33 1.49 16.65 -2.79
C PRO A 33 0.54 17.67 -2.17
N THR A 34 -0.75 17.61 -2.49
CA THR A 34 -1.80 18.45 -1.90
C THR A 34 -2.34 17.93 -0.57
N LEU A 35 -1.90 16.75 -0.12
CA LEU A 35 -2.38 16.12 1.11
C LEU A 35 -1.32 16.21 2.21
N THR A 36 -1.72 16.79 3.33
CA THR A 36 -1.01 16.72 4.60
C THR A 36 -1.73 15.79 5.56
N PRO A 37 -1.01 14.91 6.28
CA PRO A 37 -1.66 14.07 7.27
C PRO A 37 -2.06 14.93 8.47
N HIS A 38 -3.25 14.66 9.01
CA HIS A 38 -3.64 15.18 10.31
C HIS A 38 -2.78 14.56 11.43
N SER A 39 -2.45 13.26 11.29
CA SER A 39 -1.52 12.59 12.19
C SER A 39 -0.78 11.45 11.50
N GLU A 40 0.44 11.17 11.95
CA GLU A 40 1.19 9.98 11.56
C GLU A 40 1.24 8.96 12.69
N LEU A 41 0.87 7.72 12.40
CA LEU A 41 0.81 6.64 13.38
C LEU A 41 2.14 5.89 13.47
N GLN A 42 2.52 5.53 14.69
CA GLN A 42 3.65 4.61 14.93
C GLN A 42 3.26 3.14 14.85
N ARG A 43 2.00 2.85 15.19
CA ARG A 43 1.49 1.48 15.28
C ARG A 43 0.18 1.42 14.51
N ARG A 44 0.12 0.47 13.59
CA ARG A 44 -1.03 0.24 12.71
C ARG A 44 -2.29 -0.14 13.51
N THR A 45 -2.10 -0.80 14.65
CA THR A 45 -3.18 -1.14 15.62
C THR A 45 -3.94 0.06 16.17
N SER A 46 -3.38 1.28 16.09
CA SER A 46 -4.08 2.50 16.51
C SER A 46 -5.11 3.01 15.49
N ALA A 47 -5.08 2.53 14.24
CA ALA A 47 -5.94 3.05 13.18
C ALA A 47 -7.44 2.77 13.42
N LEU A 48 -7.79 1.51 13.73
CA LEU A 48 -9.18 1.09 13.91
C LEU A 48 -9.92 1.87 15.03
N PRO A 49 -9.35 2.02 16.25
CA PRO A 49 -9.99 2.83 17.30
C PRO A 49 -10.05 4.33 16.94
N MET A 50 -9.08 4.86 16.19
CA MET A 50 -9.12 6.27 15.80
C MET A 50 -10.24 6.56 14.79
N LEU A 51 -10.51 5.62 13.88
CA LEU A 51 -11.65 5.70 12.97
C LEU A 51 -12.98 5.60 13.74
N LEU A 52 -13.14 4.59 14.61
CA LEU A 52 -14.38 4.41 15.39
C LEU A 52 -14.72 5.61 16.28
N ASN A 53 -13.70 6.21 16.90
CA ASN A 53 -13.89 7.38 17.76
C ASN A 53 -13.92 8.70 16.97
N HIS A 54 -14.07 8.64 15.64
CA HIS A 54 -14.09 9.80 14.74
C HIS A 54 -12.93 10.77 14.99
N ARG A 55 -11.73 10.28 15.34
CA ARG A 55 -10.52 11.11 15.48
C ARG A 55 -9.86 11.38 14.13
N VAL A 56 -10.03 10.45 13.20
CA VAL A 56 -9.60 10.56 11.80
C VAL A 56 -10.73 10.07 10.92
N ASP A 57 -10.84 10.63 9.71
CA ASP A 57 -11.90 10.25 8.77
C ASP A 57 -11.44 9.10 7.87
N TYR A 58 -10.13 9.06 7.58
CA TYR A 58 -9.52 8.03 6.76
C TYR A 58 -8.11 7.65 7.23
N PHE A 59 -7.81 6.37 7.15
CA PHE A 59 -6.47 5.83 7.29
C PHE A 59 -5.94 5.35 5.93
N ILE A 60 -4.75 5.80 5.53
CA ILE A 60 -4.12 5.44 4.27
C ILE A 60 -3.04 4.39 4.53
N ASP A 61 -3.17 3.25 3.87
CA ASP A 61 -2.16 2.20 3.82
C ASP A 61 -2.35 1.37 2.53
N SER A 62 -1.46 0.43 2.29
CA SER A 62 -1.61 -0.55 1.22
C SER A 62 -2.80 -1.48 1.49
N ARG A 63 -3.51 -1.88 0.44
CA ARG A 63 -4.67 -2.80 0.54
C ARG A 63 -4.37 -4.08 1.34
N PRO A 64 -3.24 -4.78 1.14
CA PRO A 64 -2.94 -6.02 1.87
C PRO A 64 -2.87 -5.81 3.38
N GLU A 65 -2.22 -4.73 3.81
CA GLU A 65 -2.10 -4.36 5.23
C GLU A 65 -3.46 -4.02 5.84
N LEU A 66 -4.35 -3.38 5.07
CA LEU A 66 -5.71 -3.09 5.52
C LEU A 66 -6.55 -4.37 5.62
N GLU A 67 -6.43 -5.27 4.65
CA GLU A 67 -7.12 -6.57 4.64
C GLU A 67 -6.69 -7.44 5.83
N GLU A 68 -5.39 -7.52 6.10
CA GLU A 68 -4.86 -8.22 7.28
C GLU A 68 -5.36 -7.60 8.59
N MET A 69 -5.35 -6.27 8.68
CA MET A 69 -5.85 -5.57 9.86
C MET A 69 -7.34 -5.81 10.11
N LEU A 70 -8.17 -5.85 9.05
CA LEU A 70 -9.59 -6.17 9.17
C LEU A 70 -9.83 -7.65 9.48
N ALA A 71 -9.03 -8.57 8.93
CA ALA A 71 -9.10 -9.98 9.28
C ALA A 71 -8.86 -10.20 10.79
N GLY A 72 -7.93 -9.44 11.38
CA GLY A 72 -7.67 -9.44 12.82
C GLY A 72 -8.73 -8.74 13.69
N ALA A 73 -9.64 -7.97 13.10
CA ALA A 73 -10.65 -7.17 13.84
C ALA A 73 -11.92 -7.97 14.19
N GLY A 74 -12.10 -9.17 13.64
CA GLY A 74 -13.30 -9.99 13.90
C GLY A 74 -14.59 -9.29 13.48
N ALA A 75 -15.61 -9.30 14.34
CA ALA A 75 -16.92 -8.72 14.04
C ALA A 75 -16.86 -7.21 13.74
N LEU A 76 -15.90 -6.48 14.33
CA LEU A 76 -15.72 -5.05 14.08
C LEU A 76 -15.32 -4.74 12.64
N ALA A 77 -14.79 -5.72 11.88
CA ALA A 77 -14.47 -5.53 10.47
C ALA A 77 -15.70 -5.05 9.65
N ALA A 78 -16.91 -5.43 10.09
CA ALA A 78 -18.15 -5.01 9.47
C ALA A 78 -18.44 -3.51 9.60
N GLU A 79 -17.74 -2.76 10.46
CA GLU A 79 -17.91 -1.31 10.60
C GLU A 79 -17.10 -0.50 9.57
N TYR A 80 -16.17 -1.16 8.87
CA TYR A 80 -15.20 -0.48 8.02
C TYR A 80 -15.39 -0.77 6.53
N ARG A 81 -14.84 0.12 5.69
CA ARG A 81 -14.76 -0.02 4.23
C ARG A 81 -13.35 0.28 3.75
N ILE A 82 -12.84 -0.58 2.86
CA ILE A 82 -11.63 -0.29 2.07
C ILE A 82 -12.03 0.33 0.74
N THR A 83 -11.43 1.47 0.42
CA THR A 83 -11.56 2.16 -0.88
C THR A 83 -10.18 2.29 -1.51
N ASP A 84 -10.01 1.79 -2.73
CA ASP A 84 -8.78 1.99 -3.50
C ASP A 84 -8.73 3.41 -4.05
N VAL A 85 -7.57 4.05 -3.92
CA VAL A 85 -7.38 5.46 -4.32
C VAL A 85 -6.29 5.65 -5.36
N THR A 86 -5.27 4.79 -5.33
CA THR A 86 -4.20 4.78 -6.33
C THR A 86 -3.51 3.43 -6.29
N ARG A 87 -2.63 3.20 -7.26
CA ARG A 87 -1.68 2.07 -7.27
C ARG A 87 -0.28 2.63 -7.32
N LEU A 88 0.54 2.29 -6.33
CA LEU A 88 1.93 2.69 -6.26
C LEU A 88 2.81 1.45 -6.49
N PRO A 89 3.83 1.52 -7.36
CA PRO A 89 4.81 0.45 -7.46
C PRO A 89 5.65 0.38 -6.18
N LEU A 90 5.87 -0.83 -5.68
CA LEU A 90 6.73 -1.09 -4.52
C LEU A 90 8.10 -1.55 -5.02
N TYR A 91 9.16 -0.91 -4.50
CA TYR A 91 10.54 -1.23 -4.85
C TYR A 91 11.32 -1.67 -3.60
N LEU A 92 12.32 -2.53 -3.79
CA LEU A 92 13.31 -2.80 -2.75
C LEU A 92 14.32 -1.66 -2.68
N GLY A 93 14.58 -1.19 -1.46
CA GLY A 93 15.63 -0.20 -1.21
C GLY A 93 16.99 -0.87 -1.02
N PHE A 94 18.02 -0.35 -1.70
CA PHE A 94 19.42 -0.72 -1.49
C PHE A 94 20.19 0.46 -0.90
N SER A 95 21.24 0.20 -0.13
CA SER A 95 22.08 1.27 0.40
C SER A 95 22.81 2.01 -0.72
N ASP A 96 23.02 3.32 -0.56
CA ASP A 96 23.77 4.12 -1.52
C ASP A 96 25.30 3.94 -1.33
N SER A 97 25.77 2.73 -1.61
CA SER A 97 27.16 2.31 -1.49
C SER A 97 27.59 1.47 -2.69
N PRO A 98 28.89 1.31 -2.98
CA PRO A 98 29.36 0.43 -4.06
C PRO A 98 28.73 -0.98 -3.98
N ARG A 99 28.75 -1.60 -2.79
CA ARG A 99 28.12 -2.90 -2.54
C ARG A 99 26.60 -2.88 -2.75
N GLY A 100 25.92 -1.81 -2.33
CA GLY A 100 24.47 -1.66 -2.53
C GLY A 100 24.09 -1.58 -4.01
N ARG A 101 24.89 -0.88 -4.82
CA ARG A 101 24.71 -0.79 -6.27
C ARG A 101 24.96 -2.13 -6.98
N GLU A 102 25.93 -2.92 -6.52
CA GLU A 102 26.13 -4.29 -7.01
C GLU A 102 24.93 -5.20 -6.72
N LEU A 103 24.36 -5.11 -5.51
CA LEU A 103 23.17 -5.87 -5.12
C LEU A 103 21.93 -5.45 -5.93
N LEU A 104 21.74 -4.15 -6.16
CA LEU A 104 20.69 -3.62 -7.03
C LEU A 104 20.81 -4.23 -8.45
N ALA A 105 22.00 -4.16 -9.06
CA ALA A 105 22.22 -4.68 -10.39
C ALA A 105 21.99 -6.20 -10.49
N LEU A 106 22.40 -6.95 -9.44
CA LEU A 106 22.12 -8.38 -9.34
C LEU A 106 20.62 -8.65 -9.23
N PHE A 107 19.91 -7.92 -8.37
CA PHE A 107 18.47 -8.06 -8.17
C PHE A 107 17.71 -7.82 -9.47
N ASP A 108 17.94 -6.70 -10.14
CA ASP A 108 17.28 -6.36 -11.41
C ASP A 108 17.52 -7.41 -12.48
N ARG A 109 18.75 -7.91 -12.60
CA ARG A 109 19.08 -8.98 -13.55
C ARG A 109 18.31 -10.26 -13.24
N ARG A 110 18.22 -10.66 -11.98
CA ARG A 110 17.51 -11.88 -11.58
C ARG A 110 16.00 -11.74 -11.71
N MET A 111 15.44 -10.56 -11.42
CA MET A 111 14.01 -10.29 -11.63
C MET A 111 13.62 -10.37 -13.10
N ARG A 112 14.45 -9.86 -14.02
CA ARG A 112 14.25 -10.04 -15.47
C ARG A 112 14.25 -11.52 -15.87
N GLN A 113 15.19 -12.30 -15.34
CA GLN A 113 15.25 -13.75 -15.61
C GLN A 113 13.99 -14.48 -15.11
N LEU A 114 13.54 -14.18 -13.88
CA LEU A 114 12.32 -14.76 -13.30
C LEU A 114 11.06 -14.35 -14.09
N HIS A 115 11.02 -13.12 -14.60
CA HIS A 115 9.92 -12.67 -15.43
C HIS A 115 9.87 -13.44 -16.76
N ALA A 116 10.99 -13.47 -17.49
CA ALA A 116 11.10 -14.13 -18.79
C ALA A 116 10.75 -15.62 -18.70
N SER A 117 11.24 -16.33 -17.67
CA SER A 117 10.96 -17.76 -17.48
C SER A 117 9.55 -18.08 -16.98
N GLY A 118 8.77 -17.06 -16.59
CA GLY A 118 7.46 -17.24 -15.95
C GLY A 118 7.51 -17.74 -14.51
N GLU A 119 8.70 -17.92 -13.92
CA GLU A 119 8.84 -18.28 -12.50
C GLU A 119 8.24 -17.22 -11.58
N LEU A 120 8.34 -15.95 -11.96
CA LEU A 120 7.76 -14.86 -11.18
C LEU A 120 6.24 -15.00 -11.05
N GLU A 121 5.55 -15.36 -12.14
CA GLU A 121 4.10 -15.60 -12.14
C GLU A 121 3.72 -16.79 -11.25
N ARG A 122 4.56 -17.84 -11.21
CA ARG A 122 4.36 -18.99 -10.31
C ARG A 122 4.56 -18.65 -8.85
N ILE A 123 5.54 -17.79 -8.53
CA ILE A 123 5.73 -17.28 -7.16
C ILE A 123 4.47 -16.53 -6.71
N PHE A 124 3.93 -15.65 -7.56
CA PHE A 124 2.69 -14.92 -7.24
C PHE A 124 1.51 -15.87 -7.02
N ALA A 125 1.34 -16.87 -7.89
CA ALA A 125 0.29 -17.87 -7.75
C ALA A 125 0.40 -18.67 -6.44
N ARG A 126 1.62 -19.06 -6.04
CA ARG A 126 1.88 -19.79 -4.79
C ARG A 126 1.37 -19.05 -3.55
N TRP A 127 1.47 -17.72 -3.56
CA TRP A 127 1.03 -16.86 -2.45
C TRP A 127 -0.36 -16.26 -2.68
N ASN A 128 -1.12 -16.79 -3.64
CA ASN A 128 -2.45 -16.31 -4.03
C ASN A 128 -2.49 -14.80 -4.32
N TRP A 129 -1.44 -14.27 -4.94
CA TRP A 129 -1.27 -12.84 -5.18
C TRP A 129 -1.49 -12.47 -6.66
N PRO A 130 -2.16 -11.34 -6.95
CA PRO A 130 -2.48 -10.99 -8.32
C PRO A 130 -1.23 -10.59 -9.10
N TYR A 131 -0.92 -11.35 -10.14
CA TYR A 131 0.21 -11.04 -11.03
C TYR A 131 -0.13 -10.04 -12.13
N ALA A 132 -1.39 -10.00 -12.58
CA ALA A 132 -1.85 -9.14 -13.67
C ALA A 132 -1.49 -7.64 -13.50
N PRO A 133 -1.56 -7.03 -12.30
CA PRO A 133 -1.18 -5.64 -12.11
C PRO A 133 0.29 -5.32 -12.45
N LEU A 134 1.21 -6.30 -12.31
CA LEU A 134 2.62 -6.10 -12.67
C LEU A 134 2.87 -6.12 -14.17
N LYS A 135 2.02 -6.79 -14.96
CA LYS A 135 2.21 -6.91 -16.43
C LYS A 135 2.27 -5.54 -17.12
N ALA A 136 1.63 -4.51 -16.54
CA ALA A 136 1.65 -3.15 -17.10
C ALA A 136 3.00 -2.42 -16.95
N ILE A 137 3.86 -2.87 -16.04
CA ILE A 137 5.16 -2.22 -15.75
C ILE A 137 6.36 -3.11 -16.08
N LEU A 138 6.12 -4.38 -16.41
CA LEU A 138 7.17 -5.31 -16.79
C LEU A 138 7.47 -5.18 -18.29
N PRO A 139 8.75 -5.30 -18.70
CA PRO A 139 9.09 -5.39 -20.11
C PRO A 139 8.42 -6.63 -20.72
N PRO A 140 8.13 -6.67 -22.03
CA PRO A 140 7.61 -7.89 -22.67
C PRO A 140 8.55 -9.08 -22.42
N LYS A 141 7.97 -10.29 -22.36
CA LYS A 141 8.77 -11.52 -22.35
C LYS A 141 9.39 -11.69 -23.74
N GLU A 142 10.70 -11.86 -23.78
CA GLU A 142 11.44 -12.25 -24.99
C GLU A 142 11.25 -13.74 -25.31
#